data_AF-A0A1H8UX93-F1
#
_entry.id   AF-A0A1H8UX93-F1
#
_cell.length_a   1.000
_cell.length_b   1.000
_cell.length_c   1.000
_cell.angle_alpha   90.00
_cell.angle_beta   90.00
_cell.angle_gamma   90.00
#
_symmetry.space_group_name_H-M   'P 1'
#
loop_
_entity.id
_entity.type
_entity.pdbx_description
1 polymer ?
#
loop_
_entity_poly.entity_id
_entity_poly.type
_entity_poly.pdbx_seq_one_letter_code
_entity_poly.pdbx_strand_id
1 'polypeptide(L)' 'MKVQAWVAEEHPQAASTFELVRCPACTQVHFVNRADGKLLGDKS' A
#
# COMPACT_ATOMS: atom_id res chain seq x y z
N MET A 1 -26.30 1.29 18.19
CA MET A 1 -24.95 1.23 17.61
C MET A 1 -24.05 2.25 18.31
N LYS A 2 -23.02 1.83 19.02
CA LYS A 2 -21.94 2.72 19.47
C LYS A 2 -20.72 2.42 18.58
N VAL A 3 -20.51 3.24 17.56
CA VAL A 3 -19.28 3.16 16.76
C VAL A 3 -18.22 3.96 17.52
N GLN A 4 -17.30 3.26 18.18
CA GLN A 4 -16.09 3.91 18.68
C GLN A 4 -15.28 4.30 17.44
N ALA A 5 -15.27 5.60 17.13
CA ALA A 5 -14.32 6.16 16.19
C ALA A 5 -12.94 5.94 16.81
N TRP A 6 -12.13 5.09 16.18
CA TRP A 6 -10.74 4.92 16.54
C TRP A 6 -10.08 6.28 16.31
N VAL A 7 -9.80 6.96 17.42
CA VAL A 7 -8.92 8.12 17.46
C VAL A 7 -7.69 7.75 16.68
N ALA A 8 -7.33 8.59 15.71
CA ALA A 8 -6.13 8.44 14.91
C ALA A 8 -4.93 8.38 15.85
N GLU A 9 -4.53 7.16 16.22
CA GLU A 9 -3.15 6.91 16.60
C GLU A 9 -2.33 7.43 15.43
N GLU A 10 -1.45 8.39 15.70
CA GLU A 10 -0.39 8.78 14.77
C GLU A 10 0.33 7.49 14.40
N HIS A 11 -0.10 6.90 13.28
CA HIS A 11 0.68 5.88 12.61
C HIS A 11 2.05 6.54 12.46
N PRO A 12 3.15 5.87 12.88
CA PRO A 12 4.44 6.30 12.38
C PRO A 12 4.23 6.36 10.87
N GLN A 13 4.60 7.48 10.26
CA GLN A 13 4.64 7.60 8.80
C GLN A 13 5.63 6.57 8.28
N ALA A 14 5.23 5.29 8.30
CA ALA A 14 5.83 4.20 7.58
C ALA A 14 5.48 4.55 6.14
N ALA A 15 6.39 5.32 5.58
CA ALA A 15 6.48 5.81 4.24
C ALA A 15 5.48 5.12 3.31
N SER A 16 4.54 5.92 2.80
CA SER A 16 3.82 5.63 1.57
C SER A 16 4.84 5.40 0.44
N THR A 17 5.43 4.21 0.42
CA THR A 17 6.53 3.80 -0.48
C THR A 17 5.99 3.02 -1.66
N PHE A 18 4.68 2.75 -1.68
CA PHE A 18 4.03 2.08 -2.79
C PHE A 18 3.63 3.09 -3.85
N GLU A 19 4.16 2.93 -5.05
CA GLU A 19 3.76 3.69 -6.23
C GLU A 19 2.83 2.89 -7.12
N LEU A 20 1.96 3.61 -7.82
CA LEU A 20 0.99 3.04 -8.73
C LEU A 20 1.61 2.95 -10.12
N VAL A 21 1.92 1.74 -10.58
CA VAL A 21 2.56 1.49 -11.86
C VAL A 21 1.59 0.75 -12.78
N ARG A 22 1.46 1.23 -14.02
CA ARG A 22 0.74 0.48 -15.06
C ARG A 22 1.70 -0.53 -15.67
N CYS A 23 1.48 -1.80 -15.41
CA CYS A 23 2.37 -2.86 -15.90
C CYS A 23 2.14 -3.09 -17.39
N PRO A 24 3.17 -3.00 -18.24
CA PRO A 24 3.02 -3.23 -19.68
C PRO A 24 2.74 -4.70 -20.03
N ALA A 25 3.08 -5.64 -19.13
CA ALA A 25 2.92 -7.07 -19.39
C ALA A 25 1.47 -7.57 -19.23
N CYS A 26 0.76 -7.09 -18.20
CA CYS A 26 -0.62 -7.49 -17.92
C CYS A 26 -1.64 -6.36 -18.18
N THR A 27 -1.17 -5.15 -18.50
CA THR A 27 -1.97 -3.92 -18.68
C THR A 27 -2.73 -3.43 -17.44
N GLN A 28 -2.54 -4.09 -16.29
CA GLN A 28 -3.16 -3.74 -15.01
C GLN A 28 -2.32 -2.75 -14.20
N VAL A 29 -2.96 -2.18 -13.19
CA VAL A 29 -2.34 -1.29 -12.22
C VAL A 29 -1.81 -2.08 -11.03
N HIS A 30 -0.54 -1.89 -10.70
CA HIS A 30 0.12 -2.52 -9.57
C HIS A 30 0.58 -1.47 -8.57
N PHE A 31 0.48 -1.82 -7.29
CA PHE A 31 1.07 -1.05 -6.21
C PHE A 31 2.42 -1.67 -5.87
N VAL A 32 3.49 -1.01 -6.30
CA VAL A 32 4.87 -1.51 -6.16
C VAL A 32 5.57 -0.72 -5.07
N ASN A 33 6.14 -1.38 -4.07
CA ASN A 33 6.99 -0.74 -3.10
C ASN A 33 8.33 -0.34 -3.75
N ARG A 34 8.67 0.95 -3.70
CA ARG A 34 9.93 1.47 -4.25
C ARG A 34 11.17 0.93 -3.57
N ALA A 35 11.09 0.50 -2.31
CA ALA A 35 12.25 0.04 -1.57
C ALA A 35 12.73 -1.35 -2.02
N ASP A 36 11.81 -2.24 -2.39
CA ASP A 36 12.10 -3.65 -2.66
C ASP A 36 11.55 -4.17 -4.00
N GLY A 37 10.76 -3.36 -4.72
CA GLY A 37 10.10 -3.75 -5.97
C GLY A 37 8.95 -4.75 -5.78
N LYS A 38 8.54 -5.03 -4.53
CA LYS A 38 7.49 -6.01 -4.24
C LYS A 38 6.10 -5.40 -4.41
N LEU A 39 5.15 -6.25 -4.76
CA LEU A 39 3.75 -5.87 -4.86
C LEU A 39 3.10 -5.79 -3.48
N LEU A 40 2.20 -4.82 -3.33
CA LEU A 40 1.35 -4.74 -2.15
C LEU A 40 0.51 -6.02 -2.03
N GLY A 41 0.72 -6.78 -0.96
CA GLY A 41 -0.01 -8.03 -0.70
C GLY A 41 0.64 -9.29 -1.26
N ASP A 42 1.85 -9.20 -1.80
CA ASP A 42 2.67 -10.38 -2.10
C ASP A 42 2.99 -11.10 -0.78
N LYS A 43 2.30 -12.21 -0.53
CA LYS A 43 2.58 -13.08 0.62
C LYS A 43 3.65 -14.08 0.17
N SER A 44 4.85 -13.94 0.74
CA SER A 44 5.90 -14.96 0.69
C SER A 44 5.43 -16.30 1.24
#